data_AF-B0DU23-F1
#
_entry.id   AF-B0DU23-F1
#
_cell.length_a   1.000
_cell.length_b   1.000
_cell.length_c   1.000
_cell.angle_alpha   90.00
_cell.angle_beta   90.00
_cell.angle_gamma   90.00
#
_symmetry.space_group_name_H-M   'P 1'
#
loop_
_entity.id
_entity.type
_entity.pdbx_description
1 polymer ?
#
loop_
_entity_poly.entity_id
_entity_poly.type
_entity_poly.pdbx_seq_one_letter_code
_entity_poly.pdbx_strand_id
1 'polypeptide(L)'
;MVSAPRLHSISWLSQKSYATLAFPWEQLTHFTLGSPTVVDEGLRILAICPHLKFLELILLPIFPVSNDGDPFVRHNTLQHLHLSVVGNMAALFDKVTLPALKDLSLSELHGTAPDPPIHLGRWPQSQFLAFLLRSGCTIEQFIIEECDISAEDLVECLAHPQVSKSLRSLSVMEGHLKNPCVTDEVLKRLTYTPLETICPNLTTIKLWGCISAQDGKVADMVESRWLPRTEGYPLMQLRTAVMGFSPNTYHADDRIRLGAFNVDRSGIKLTQL
;
A
#
# COMPACT_ATOMS: atom_id res chain seq x y z
N MET A 1 -13.22 -31.81 18.95
CA MET A 1 -13.48 -30.40 18.55
C MET A 1 -12.93 -29.50 19.63
N VAL A 2 -11.94 -28.67 19.31
CA VAL A 2 -11.48 -27.63 20.23
C VAL A 2 -12.40 -26.44 20.03
N SER A 3 -13.21 -26.11 21.05
CA SER A 3 -14.07 -24.91 21.04
C SER A 3 -13.31 -23.78 21.72
N ALA A 4 -13.07 -22.68 21.00
CA ALA A 4 -12.37 -21.51 21.50
C ALA A 4 -13.27 -20.27 21.40
N PRO A 5 -14.31 -20.13 22.25
CA PRO A 5 -15.34 -19.10 22.13
C PRO A 5 -14.84 -17.67 22.40
N ARG A 6 -13.58 -17.49 22.80
CA ARG A 6 -12.94 -16.16 22.96
C ARG A 6 -11.89 -15.87 21.90
N LEU A 7 -11.79 -16.71 20.87
CA LEU A 7 -10.82 -16.54 19.79
C LEU A 7 -11.27 -15.42 18.84
N HIS A 8 -10.50 -14.35 18.75
CA HIS A 8 -10.79 -13.19 17.88
C HIS A 8 -9.72 -12.97 16.81
N SER A 9 -8.59 -13.69 16.89
CA SER A 9 -7.44 -13.53 16.02
C SER A 9 -6.90 -14.89 15.64
N ILE A 10 -6.65 -15.11 14.35
CA ILE A 10 -6.05 -16.33 13.82
C ILE A 10 -4.98 -15.95 12.82
N SER A 11 -3.81 -16.59 12.95
CA SER A 11 -2.78 -16.60 11.92
C SER A 11 -2.57 -18.04 11.49
N TRP A 12 -3.04 -18.36 10.29
CA TRP A 12 -2.96 -19.69 9.72
C TRP A 12 -1.78 -19.78 8.76
N LEU A 13 -0.67 -20.36 9.24
CA LEU A 13 0.58 -20.50 8.48
C LEU A 13 0.75 -21.89 7.84
N SER A 14 -0.24 -22.77 8.00
CA SER A 14 -0.17 -24.13 7.44
C SER A 14 -0.55 -24.15 5.96
N GLN A 15 0.12 -25.01 5.20
CA GLN A 15 -0.32 -25.38 3.85
C GLN A 15 -1.58 -26.26 3.84
N LYS A 16 -1.94 -26.85 4.99
CA LYS A 16 -3.18 -27.61 5.11
C LYS A 16 -4.38 -26.67 5.10
N SER A 17 -5.44 -27.08 4.44
CA SER A 17 -6.70 -26.33 4.44
C SER A 17 -7.23 -26.19 5.87
N TYR A 18 -7.52 -24.95 6.24
CA TYR A 18 -8.19 -24.64 7.50
C TYR A 18 -9.70 -24.93 7.45
N ALA A 19 -10.27 -25.32 6.30
CA ALA A 19 -11.69 -25.62 6.15
C ALA A 19 -12.14 -26.80 7.04
N THR A 20 -11.20 -27.66 7.44
CA THR A 20 -11.46 -28.78 8.36
C THR A 20 -11.54 -28.33 9.83
N LEU A 21 -11.21 -27.08 10.13
CA LEU A 21 -11.24 -26.53 11.47
C LEU A 21 -12.53 -25.74 11.72
N ALA A 22 -13.15 -26.00 12.86
CA ALA A 22 -14.29 -25.24 13.34
C ALA A 22 -13.80 -23.94 14.01
N PHE A 23 -13.57 -22.90 13.22
CA PHE A 23 -13.30 -21.57 13.75
C PHE A 23 -14.59 -20.82 14.09
N PRO A 24 -14.57 -19.97 15.12
CA PRO A 24 -15.70 -19.11 15.45
C PRO A 24 -15.68 -17.88 14.52
N TRP A 25 -15.96 -18.09 13.23
CA TRP A 25 -15.84 -17.10 12.16
C TRP A 25 -16.54 -15.77 12.45
N GLU A 26 -17.73 -15.81 13.04
CA GLU A 26 -18.54 -14.63 13.31
C GLU A 26 -17.87 -13.62 14.24
N GLN A 27 -17.05 -14.07 15.20
CA GLN A 27 -16.37 -13.20 16.18
C GLN A 27 -14.93 -12.87 15.80
N LEU A 28 -14.42 -13.39 14.67
CA LEU A 28 -13.06 -13.07 14.24
C LEU A 28 -12.97 -11.60 13.84
N THR A 29 -11.93 -10.96 14.35
CA THR A 29 -11.57 -9.56 14.05
C THR A 29 -10.26 -9.47 13.30
N HIS A 30 -9.39 -10.48 13.41
CA HIS A 30 -8.10 -10.55 12.74
C HIS A 30 -7.92 -11.92 12.11
N PHE A 31 -7.59 -11.93 10.82
CA PHE A 31 -7.30 -13.16 10.10
C PHE A 31 -6.09 -12.95 9.17
N THR A 32 -5.07 -13.78 9.35
CA THR A 32 -3.92 -13.86 8.46
C THR A 32 -3.87 -15.26 7.86
N LEU A 33 -3.82 -15.34 6.53
CA LEU A 33 -3.59 -16.57 5.80
C LEU A 33 -2.21 -16.53 5.16
N GLY A 34 -1.25 -17.22 5.77
CA GLY A 34 0.14 -17.27 5.31
C GLY A 34 0.40 -18.26 4.17
N SER A 35 -0.60 -19.05 3.78
CA SER A 35 -0.51 -19.91 2.60
C SER A 35 -1.16 -19.23 1.39
N PRO A 36 -0.57 -19.34 0.18
CA PRO A 36 -1.16 -18.78 -1.03
C PRO A 36 -2.55 -19.36 -1.31
N THR A 37 -3.50 -18.52 -1.69
CA THR A 37 -4.89 -18.87 -1.95
C THR A 37 -5.44 -18.21 -3.22
N VAL A 38 -6.65 -18.60 -3.64
CA VAL A 38 -7.36 -17.98 -4.76
C VAL A 38 -8.22 -16.80 -4.30
N VAL A 39 -8.55 -15.90 -5.22
CA VAL A 39 -9.38 -14.70 -4.95
C VAL A 39 -10.71 -15.07 -4.30
N ASP A 40 -11.37 -16.11 -4.77
CA ASP A 40 -12.68 -16.54 -4.26
C ASP A 40 -12.64 -16.93 -2.78
N GLU A 41 -11.52 -17.48 -2.31
CA GLU A 41 -11.33 -17.80 -0.91
C GLU A 41 -11.20 -16.53 -0.06
N GLY A 42 -10.49 -15.51 -0.57
CA GLY A 42 -10.43 -14.19 0.05
C GLY A 42 -11.82 -13.55 0.17
N LEU A 43 -12.63 -13.63 -0.90
CA LEU A 43 -14.02 -13.17 -0.89
C LEU A 43 -14.88 -13.94 0.11
N ARG A 44 -14.69 -15.27 0.20
CA ARG A 44 -15.40 -16.12 1.17
C ARG A 44 -15.06 -15.73 2.61
N ILE A 45 -13.79 -15.48 2.93
CA ILE A 45 -13.37 -15.03 4.27
C ILE A 45 -14.07 -13.73 4.64
N LEU A 46 -14.09 -12.75 3.72
CA LEU A 46 -14.79 -11.49 3.92
C LEU A 46 -16.31 -11.72 4.15
N ALA A 47 -16.93 -12.66 3.43
CA ALA A 47 -18.35 -12.94 3.58
C ALA A 47 -18.71 -13.60 4.93
N ILE A 48 -17.86 -14.50 5.46
CA ILE A 48 -18.16 -15.27 6.68
C ILE A 48 -17.65 -14.62 7.98
N CYS A 49 -16.84 -13.57 7.89
CA CYS A 49 -16.25 -12.87 9.04
C CYS A 49 -16.80 -11.44 9.17
N PRO A 50 -18.09 -11.22 9.53
CA PRO A 50 -18.72 -9.90 9.49
C PRO A 50 -18.10 -8.84 10.42
N HIS A 51 -17.28 -9.25 11.38
CA HIS A 51 -16.60 -8.37 12.33
C HIS A 51 -15.10 -8.20 12.05
N LEU A 52 -14.62 -8.70 10.91
CA LEU A 52 -13.22 -8.63 10.54
C LEU A 52 -12.76 -7.17 10.42
N LYS A 53 -11.65 -6.85 11.07
CA LYS A 53 -10.99 -5.54 11.05
C LYS A 53 -9.65 -5.59 10.33
N PHE A 54 -8.98 -6.74 10.40
CA PHE A 54 -7.68 -6.98 9.79
C PHE A 54 -7.71 -8.25 8.94
N LEU A 55 -7.26 -8.14 7.69
CA LEU A 55 -7.12 -9.25 6.77
C LEU A 55 -5.76 -9.19 6.07
N GLU A 56 -5.04 -10.30 6.11
CA GLU A 56 -3.80 -10.50 5.36
C GLU A 56 -3.90 -11.78 4.53
N LEU A 57 -3.66 -11.65 3.22
CA LEU A 57 -3.79 -12.73 2.24
C LEU A 57 -2.59 -12.75 1.28
N ILE A 58 -2.20 -13.95 0.90
CA ILE A 58 -1.35 -14.21 -0.27
C ILE A 58 -2.22 -14.78 -1.39
N LEU A 59 -2.31 -14.10 -2.53
CA LEU A 59 -3.16 -14.48 -3.67
C LEU A 59 -2.33 -15.04 -4.84
N LEU A 60 -2.79 -16.16 -5.42
CA LEU A 60 -2.22 -16.77 -6.61
C LEU A 60 -2.99 -16.39 -7.88
N PRO A 61 -2.32 -16.33 -9.05
CA PRO A 61 -2.96 -16.13 -10.32
C PRO A 61 -3.47 -17.49 -10.78
N ILE A 62 -4.78 -17.73 -10.69
CA ILE A 62 -5.37 -18.87 -11.39
C ILE A 62 -6.31 -18.30 -12.46
N PHE A 63 -5.94 -18.54 -13.72
CA PHE A 63 -6.73 -18.23 -14.92
C PHE A 63 -8.04 -19.05 -14.97
N PRO A 64 -9.05 -18.58 -15.73
CA PRO A 64 -9.76 -17.31 -15.61
C PRO A 64 -10.87 -17.39 -14.56
N VAL A 65 -11.20 -16.25 -13.95
CA VAL A 65 -12.46 -16.06 -13.23
C VAL A 65 -13.57 -15.95 -14.27
N SER A 66 -14.15 -17.09 -14.66
CA SER A 66 -15.44 -17.11 -15.33
C SER A 66 -16.53 -17.43 -14.30
N ASN A 67 -17.18 -16.39 -13.80
CA ASN A 67 -18.64 -16.29 -13.85
C ASN A 67 -19.06 -14.86 -13.51
N ASP A 68 -19.87 -14.28 -14.40
CA ASP A 68 -20.61 -13.01 -14.27
C ASP A 68 -21.64 -13.04 -13.11
N GLY A 69 -21.53 -14.01 -12.19
CA GLY A 69 -22.45 -14.30 -11.10
C GLY A 69 -21.78 -14.50 -9.75
N ASP A 70 -20.46 -14.30 -9.62
CA ASP A 70 -19.80 -14.37 -8.32
C ASP A 70 -20.24 -13.18 -7.43
N PRO A 71 -20.54 -13.43 -6.14
CA PRO A 71 -21.13 -12.42 -5.28
C PRO A 71 -20.13 -11.31 -5.00
N PHE A 72 -20.56 -10.09 -5.30
CA PHE A 72 -19.90 -8.88 -4.89
C PHE A 72 -19.95 -8.74 -3.36
N VAL A 73 -18.79 -8.53 -2.72
CA VAL A 73 -18.67 -8.53 -1.26
C VAL A 73 -18.52 -7.11 -0.73
N ARG A 74 -19.48 -6.66 0.07
CA ARG A 74 -19.35 -5.43 0.86
C ARG A 74 -18.98 -5.77 2.30
N HIS A 75 -17.85 -5.26 2.78
CA HIS A 75 -17.37 -5.53 4.14
C HIS A 75 -17.25 -4.24 4.95
N ASN A 76 -18.19 -4.01 5.87
CA ASN A 76 -18.36 -2.71 6.53
C ASN A 76 -17.39 -2.44 7.70
N THR A 77 -16.67 -3.44 8.20
CA THR A 77 -15.80 -3.29 9.38
C THR A 77 -14.30 -3.43 9.10
N LEU A 78 -13.91 -3.78 7.88
CA LEU A 78 -12.51 -4.05 7.56
C LEU A 78 -11.74 -2.73 7.50
N GLN A 79 -10.71 -2.60 8.32
CA GLN A 79 -9.90 -1.39 8.49
C GLN A 79 -8.50 -1.55 7.89
N HIS A 80 -7.98 -2.77 7.91
CA HIS A 80 -6.64 -3.10 7.44
C HIS A 80 -6.71 -4.24 6.43
N LEU A 81 -6.11 -4.03 5.27
CA LEU A 81 -5.99 -5.03 4.22
C LEU A 81 -4.54 -5.10 3.76
N HIS A 82 -3.92 -6.27 3.94
CA HIS A 82 -2.63 -6.61 3.35
C HIS A 82 -2.85 -7.67 2.28
N LEU A 83 -2.47 -7.35 1.04
CA LEU A 83 -2.49 -8.29 -0.08
C LEU A 83 -1.10 -8.46 -0.65
N SER A 84 -0.60 -9.69 -0.62
CA SER A 84 0.55 -10.11 -1.41
C SER A 84 0.05 -10.90 -2.60
N VAL A 85 0.40 -10.53 -3.82
CA VAL A 85 -0.14 -11.18 -5.03
C VAL A 85 0.99 -11.69 -5.90
N VAL A 86 0.84 -12.90 -6.41
CA VAL A 86 1.60 -13.37 -7.56
C VAL A 86 0.69 -13.08 -8.78
N GLY A 87 0.91 -12.00 -9.52
CA GLY A 87 0.07 -11.62 -10.68
C GLY A 87 -1.01 -10.55 -10.41
N ASN A 88 -2.17 -10.67 -11.06
CA ASN A 88 -3.13 -9.54 -11.18
C ASN A 88 -4.09 -9.39 -9.98
N MET A 89 -3.95 -8.31 -9.21
CA MET A 89 -4.82 -7.95 -8.09
C MET A 89 -6.20 -7.36 -8.48
N ALA A 90 -6.42 -7.05 -9.77
CA ALA A 90 -7.67 -6.48 -10.31
C ALA A 90 -8.92 -7.27 -9.92
N ALA A 91 -8.84 -8.61 -9.99
CA ALA A 91 -9.99 -9.48 -9.78
C ALA A 91 -10.60 -9.34 -8.37
N LEU A 92 -9.77 -9.07 -7.36
CA LEU A 92 -10.27 -8.77 -6.02
C LEU A 92 -10.89 -7.38 -5.98
N PHE A 93 -10.20 -6.38 -6.53
CA PHE A 93 -10.68 -5.00 -6.55
C PHE A 93 -12.02 -4.86 -7.24
N ASP A 94 -12.33 -5.63 -8.30
CA ASP A 94 -13.64 -5.56 -8.97
C ASP A 94 -14.78 -6.10 -8.12
N LYS A 95 -14.50 -6.99 -7.17
CA LYS A 95 -15.50 -7.74 -6.41
C LYS A 95 -15.72 -7.26 -4.98
N VAL A 96 -14.97 -6.27 -4.47
CA VAL A 96 -15.05 -5.84 -3.07
C VAL A 96 -15.43 -4.37 -2.86
N THR A 97 -16.12 -4.07 -1.77
CA THR A 97 -16.35 -2.70 -1.28
C THR A 97 -16.04 -2.62 0.20
N LEU A 98 -15.08 -1.78 0.57
CA LEU A 98 -14.47 -1.76 1.90
C LEU A 98 -14.57 -0.35 2.51
N PRO A 99 -15.76 0.11 2.91
CA PRO A 99 -15.99 1.50 3.31
C PRO A 99 -15.26 1.92 4.58
N ALA A 100 -14.88 0.99 5.45
CA ALA A 100 -14.14 1.28 6.68
C ALA A 100 -12.61 1.18 6.51
N LEU A 101 -12.13 0.91 5.30
CA LEU A 101 -10.70 0.68 5.06
C LEU A 101 -9.89 1.95 5.31
N LYS A 102 -8.79 1.79 6.05
CA LYS A 102 -7.87 2.87 6.44
C LYS A 102 -6.44 2.56 6.03
N ASP A 103 -6.03 1.31 6.22
CA ASP A 103 -4.67 0.88 5.92
C ASP A 103 -4.70 -0.15 4.80
N LEU A 104 -4.04 0.20 3.71
CA LEU A 104 -3.90 -0.67 2.55
C LEU A 104 -2.42 -0.95 2.29
N SER A 105 -2.08 -2.23 2.26
CA SER A 105 -0.74 -2.72 1.90
C SER A 105 -0.86 -3.66 0.71
N LEU A 106 -0.14 -3.34 -0.36
CA LEU A 106 -0.11 -4.11 -1.59
C LEU A 106 1.34 -4.50 -1.88
N SER A 107 1.57 -5.80 -2.03
CA SER A 107 2.87 -6.35 -2.39
C SER A 107 2.75 -7.31 -3.58
N GLU A 108 3.72 -7.25 -4.49
CA GLU A 108 3.86 -8.27 -5.53
C GLU A 108 4.96 -9.27 -5.14
N LEU A 109 4.62 -10.55 -5.16
CA LEU A 109 5.58 -11.61 -4.84
C LEU A 109 6.31 -12.02 -6.11
N HIS A 110 7.58 -11.64 -6.19
CA HIS A 110 8.49 -12.19 -7.19
C HIS A 110 8.88 -13.61 -6.80
N GLY A 111 8.19 -14.60 -7.37
CA GLY A 111 8.71 -15.95 -7.40
C GLY A 111 9.98 -16.01 -8.24
N THR A 112 10.89 -16.94 -7.94
CA THR A 112 11.75 -17.52 -8.98
C THR A 112 10.80 -18.08 -10.02
N ALA A 113 10.53 -17.33 -11.09
CA ALA A 113 9.49 -17.67 -12.03
C ALA A 113 9.66 -19.14 -12.47
N PRO A 114 8.59 -19.96 -12.49
CA PRO A 114 8.63 -21.17 -13.28
C PRO A 114 8.93 -20.76 -14.73
N ASP A 115 9.74 -21.54 -15.42
CA ASP A 115 10.00 -21.37 -16.84
C ASP A 115 8.76 -21.88 -17.60
N PRO A 116 8.03 -21.08 -18.39
CA PRO A 116 8.32 -19.72 -18.86
C PRO A 116 7.84 -18.59 -17.94
N PRO A 117 8.47 -17.40 -17.99
CA PRO A 117 8.16 -16.27 -17.12
C PRO A 117 6.67 -15.94 -17.18
N ILE A 118 5.98 -16.12 -16.05
CA ILE A 118 4.63 -15.59 -15.86
C ILE A 118 4.77 -14.08 -15.99
N HIS A 119 4.12 -13.49 -16.99
CA HIS A 119 4.02 -12.03 -17.09
C HIS A 119 3.40 -11.52 -15.80
N LEU A 120 4.24 -10.89 -14.97
CA LEU A 120 3.81 -10.16 -13.78
C LEU A 120 2.75 -9.15 -14.22
N GLY A 121 1.68 -9.06 -13.44
CA GLY A 121 0.54 -8.25 -13.82
C GLY A 121 0.89 -6.78 -13.66
N ARG A 122 0.81 -6.00 -14.73
CA ARG A 122 0.89 -4.53 -14.62
C ARG A 122 -0.09 -4.04 -13.56
N TRP A 123 0.29 -3.00 -12.82
CA TRP A 123 -0.58 -2.33 -11.86
C TRP A 123 -2.00 -2.06 -12.44
N PRO A 124 -3.08 -2.56 -11.79
CA PRO A 124 -4.43 -2.49 -12.34
C PRO A 124 -5.09 -1.15 -12.00
N GLN A 125 -4.59 -0.08 -12.63
CA GLN A 125 -4.96 1.29 -12.31
C GLN A 125 -6.46 1.54 -12.31
N SER A 126 -7.17 1.16 -13.38
CA SER A 126 -8.60 1.44 -13.52
C SER A 126 -9.44 0.71 -12.46
N GLN A 127 -9.13 -0.55 -12.18
CA GLN A 127 -9.83 -1.34 -11.15
C GLN A 127 -9.54 -0.82 -9.75
N PHE A 128 -8.29 -0.42 -9.49
CA PHE A 128 -7.91 0.17 -8.20
C PHE A 128 -8.66 1.47 -7.92
N LEU A 129 -8.69 2.40 -8.89
CA LEU A 129 -9.43 3.66 -8.74
C LEU A 129 -10.94 3.42 -8.62
N ALA A 130 -11.51 2.49 -9.41
CA ALA A 130 -12.92 2.10 -9.30
C ALA A 130 -13.23 1.51 -7.92
N PHE A 131 -12.32 0.72 -7.34
CA PHE A 131 -12.42 0.20 -5.99
C PHE A 131 -12.43 1.31 -4.93
N LEU A 132 -11.52 2.29 -5.01
CA LEU A 132 -11.48 3.43 -4.10
C LEU A 132 -12.75 4.27 -4.19
N LEU A 133 -13.21 4.54 -5.42
CA LEU A 133 -14.44 5.29 -5.68
C LEU A 133 -15.65 4.60 -5.05
N ARG A 134 -15.80 3.31 -5.32
CA ARG A 134 -16.94 2.50 -4.85
C ARG A 134 -16.92 2.25 -3.34
N SER A 135 -15.74 2.07 -2.76
CA SER A 135 -15.57 1.90 -1.32
C SER A 135 -15.86 3.18 -0.55
N GLY A 136 -15.52 4.36 -1.12
CA GLY A 136 -15.70 5.64 -0.44
C GLY A 136 -14.95 5.70 0.90
N CYS A 137 -13.88 4.92 1.02
CA CYS A 137 -13.07 4.79 2.22
C CYS A 137 -12.15 6.01 2.42
N THR A 138 -11.46 6.05 3.56
CA THR A 138 -10.49 7.10 3.89
C THR A 138 -9.14 6.46 4.19
N ILE A 139 -8.28 6.38 3.19
CA ILE A 139 -6.97 5.75 3.33
C ILE A 139 -6.06 6.68 4.15
N GLU A 140 -5.64 6.20 5.32
CA GLU A 140 -4.72 6.87 6.24
C GLU A 140 -3.29 6.37 6.05
N GLN A 141 -3.13 5.09 5.69
CA GLN A 141 -1.84 4.49 5.36
C GLN A 141 -1.91 3.74 4.02
N PHE A 142 -0.94 4.01 3.15
CA PHE A 142 -0.80 3.33 1.87
C PHE A 142 0.63 2.80 1.72
N ILE A 143 0.75 1.48 1.58
CA ILE A 143 2.01 0.77 1.42
C ILE A 143 1.97 0.05 0.07
N ILE A 144 3.00 0.28 -0.74
CA ILE A 144 3.23 -0.35 -2.04
C ILE A 144 4.63 -0.97 -1.99
N GLU A 145 4.72 -2.27 -2.20
CA GLU A 145 5.98 -3.02 -2.18
C GLU A 145 6.12 -3.86 -3.45
N GLU A 146 7.22 -3.66 -4.18
CA GLU A 146 7.58 -4.45 -5.37
C GLU A 146 6.52 -4.47 -6.48
N CYS A 147 5.57 -3.52 -6.48
CA CYS A 147 4.52 -3.47 -7.50
C CYS A 147 5.00 -2.73 -8.75
N ASP A 148 4.65 -3.24 -9.94
CA ASP A 148 4.90 -2.57 -11.23
C ASP A 148 3.94 -1.37 -11.48
N ILE A 149 4.04 -0.35 -10.63
CA ILE A 149 3.29 0.91 -10.72
C ILE A 149 4.12 1.98 -11.43
N SER A 150 3.54 2.66 -12.42
CA SER A 150 4.20 3.79 -13.09
C SER A 150 4.16 5.05 -12.22
N ALA A 151 5.00 6.04 -12.56
CA ALA A 151 4.99 7.33 -11.87
C ALA A 151 3.64 8.06 -12.04
N GLU A 152 3.07 7.96 -13.24
CA GLU A 152 1.77 8.54 -13.59
C GLU A 152 0.64 7.89 -12.78
N ASP A 153 0.64 6.56 -12.71
CA ASP A 153 -0.36 5.79 -11.96
C ASP A 153 -0.26 6.09 -10.46
N LEU A 154 0.97 6.21 -9.91
CA LEU A 154 1.21 6.58 -8.52
C LEU A 154 0.66 7.98 -8.20
N VAL A 155 0.93 8.97 -9.07
CA VAL A 155 0.40 10.33 -8.90
C VAL A 155 -1.11 10.34 -8.90
N GLU A 156 -1.75 9.62 -9.82
CA GLU A 156 -3.20 9.54 -9.90
C GLU A 156 -3.79 8.85 -8.65
N CYS A 157 -3.16 7.78 -8.15
CA CYS A 157 -3.54 7.14 -6.88
C CYS A 157 -3.47 8.12 -5.70
N LEU A 158 -2.37 8.86 -5.58
CA LEU A 158 -2.17 9.81 -4.48
C LEU A 158 -3.05 11.05 -4.60
N ALA A 159 -3.40 11.47 -5.82
CA ALA A 159 -4.32 12.58 -6.07
C ALA A 159 -5.78 12.22 -5.83
N HIS A 160 -6.12 10.91 -5.84
CA HIS A 160 -7.49 10.45 -5.64
C HIS A 160 -8.07 10.95 -4.29
N PRO A 161 -9.32 11.45 -4.22
CA PRO A 161 -9.83 12.12 -3.03
C PRO A 161 -9.81 11.27 -1.74
N GLN A 162 -10.04 9.96 -1.88
CA GLN A 162 -10.07 8.96 -0.81
C GLN A 162 -8.68 8.67 -0.23
N VAL A 163 -7.62 9.07 -0.94
CA VAL A 163 -6.23 8.95 -0.51
C VAL A 163 -5.72 10.34 -0.10
N SER A 164 -5.71 11.29 -1.03
CA SER A 164 -5.13 12.63 -0.86
C SER A 164 -5.61 13.33 0.42
N LYS A 165 -6.91 13.29 0.73
CA LYS A 165 -7.46 14.04 1.87
C LYS A 165 -7.15 13.43 3.23
N SER A 166 -6.83 12.14 3.30
CA SER A 166 -6.67 11.40 4.57
C SER A 166 -5.29 10.81 4.79
N LEU A 167 -4.47 10.68 3.74
CA LEU A 167 -3.20 9.96 3.81
C LEU A 167 -2.24 10.65 4.80
N ARG A 168 -1.81 9.86 5.80
CA ARG A 168 -0.84 10.26 6.84
C ARG A 168 0.50 9.56 6.67
N SER A 169 0.50 8.37 6.09
CA SER A 169 1.67 7.50 5.94
C SER A 169 1.72 6.91 4.54
N LEU A 170 2.78 7.23 3.80
CA LEU A 170 3.08 6.64 2.49
C LEU A 170 4.37 5.82 2.59
N SER A 171 4.33 4.58 2.13
CA SER A 171 5.51 3.73 1.98
C SER A 171 5.56 3.15 0.58
N VAL A 172 6.65 3.38 -0.15
CA VAL A 172 6.89 2.81 -1.47
C VAL A 172 8.25 2.14 -1.45
N MET A 173 8.29 0.84 -1.70
CA MET A 173 9.50 0.02 -1.70
C MET A 173 9.63 -0.73 -3.03
N GLU A 174 10.82 -0.67 -3.61
CA GLU A 174 11.24 -1.40 -4.81
C GLU A 174 12.66 -1.93 -4.57
N GLY A 175 12.77 -3.18 -4.12
CA GLY A 175 14.01 -3.84 -3.78
C GLY A 175 14.74 -4.40 -5.00
N HIS A 176 14.04 -4.67 -6.10
CA HIS A 176 14.63 -5.21 -7.32
C HIS A 176 15.17 -4.15 -8.29
N LEU A 177 14.93 -2.86 -8.00
CA LEU A 177 15.39 -1.71 -8.78
C LEU A 177 14.96 -1.76 -10.26
N LYS A 178 13.86 -2.46 -10.57
CA LYS A 178 13.44 -2.64 -11.96
C LYS A 178 12.68 -1.42 -12.46
N ASN A 179 11.69 -0.96 -11.68
CA ASN A 179 10.72 0.04 -12.10
C ASN A 179 10.56 1.13 -11.03
N PRO A 180 11.58 1.97 -10.81
CA PRO A 180 11.47 3.05 -9.83
C PRO A 180 10.42 4.07 -10.27
N CYS A 181 9.39 4.28 -9.44
CA CYS A 181 8.20 5.05 -9.79
C CYS A 181 8.16 6.47 -9.18
N VAL A 182 9.11 6.83 -8.32
CA VAL A 182 9.17 8.15 -7.68
C VAL A 182 10.08 9.07 -8.49
N THR A 183 9.49 9.75 -9.47
CA THR A 183 10.17 10.71 -10.36
C THR A 183 10.08 12.15 -9.87
N ASP A 184 10.75 13.08 -10.56
CA ASP A 184 10.65 14.52 -10.33
C ASP A 184 9.20 15.02 -10.28
N GLU A 185 8.33 14.50 -11.14
CA GLU A 185 6.92 14.91 -11.18
C GLU A 185 6.17 14.41 -9.94
N VAL A 186 6.40 13.16 -9.51
CA VAL A 186 5.82 12.63 -8.25
C VAL A 186 6.25 13.50 -7.08
N LEU A 187 7.54 13.79 -6.98
CA LEU A 187 8.09 14.63 -5.92
C LEU A 187 7.52 16.04 -5.98
N LYS A 188 7.42 16.66 -7.16
CA LYS A 188 6.84 18.00 -7.34
C LYS A 188 5.39 18.07 -6.87
N ARG A 189 4.57 17.06 -7.15
CA ARG A 189 3.17 17.00 -6.67
C ARG A 189 3.10 16.82 -5.16
N LEU A 190 4.05 16.07 -4.59
CA LEU A 190 4.23 15.97 -3.15
C LEU A 190 4.91 17.20 -2.55
N THR A 191 5.61 18.05 -3.30
CA THR A 191 6.19 19.27 -2.75
C THR A 191 5.08 20.24 -2.38
N TYR A 192 5.18 20.84 -1.20
CA TYR A 192 4.19 21.84 -0.83
C TYR A 192 4.24 23.04 -1.76
N THR A 193 3.12 23.28 -2.42
CA THR A 193 2.76 24.51 -3.10
C THR A 193 1.38 24.97 -2.61
N PRO A 194 1.15 26.27 -2.37
CA PRO A 194 -0.12 26.75 -1.82
C PRO A 194 -1.38 26.36 -2.60
N LEU A 195 -1.25 25.97 -3.87
CA LEU A 195 -2.38 25.74 -4.78
C LEU A 195 -2.61 24.27 -5.15
N GLU A 196 -1.59 23.41 -5.16
CA GLU A 196 -1.66 22.12 -5.90
C GLU A 196 -1.14 20.91 -5.12
N THR A 197 -0.89 21.05 -3.82
CA THR A 197 -0.29 19.98 -2.99
C THR A 197 -1.24 18.79 -2.82
N ILE A 198 -0.81 17.61 -3.24
CA ILE A 198 -1.50 16.35 -2.90
C ILE A 198 -1.07 15.85 -1.51
N CYS A 199 -1.92 15.06 -0.87
CA CYS A 199 -1.65 14.49 0.45
C CYS A 199 -1.26 15.55 1.51
N PRO A 200 -2.04 16.62 1.74
CA PRO A 200 -1.67 17.67 2.69
C PRO A 200 -1.53 17.17 4.14
N ASN A 201 -2.10 16.02 4.48
CA ASN A 201 -2.03 15.42 5.81
C ASN A 201 -0.85 14.45 6.01
N LEU A 202 0.03 14.33 5.01
CA LEU A 202 1.15 13.39 5.05
C LEU A 202 2.14 13.77 6.16
N THR A 203 2.34 12.85 7.10
CA THR A 203 3.28 13.00 8.22
C THR A 203 4.45 12.02 8.16
N THR A 204 4.29 10.92 7.44
CA THR A 204 5.30 9.86 7.30
C THR A 204 5.47 9.54 5.83
N ILE A 205 6.71 9.57 5.36
CA ILE A 205 7.06 9.10 4.02
C ILE A 205 8.24 8.14 4.12
N LYS A 206 8.14 6.99 3.43
CA LYS A 206 9.20 6.00 3.32
C LYS A 206 9.36 5.64 1.86
N LEU A 207 10.51 5.97 1.28
CA LEU A 207 10.83 5.68 -0.11
C LEU A 207 12.10 4.85 -0.13
N TRP A 208 12.05 3.67 -0.72
CA TRP A 208 13.17 2.73 -0.70
C TRP A 208 13.36 2.09 -2.07
N GLY A 209 14.45 2.42 -2.76
CA GLY A 209 14.80 1.84 -4.07
C GLY A 209 13.88 2.24 -5.23
N CYS A 210 12.86 3.06 -4.95
CA CYS A 210 11.87 3.53 -5.90
C CYS A 210 12.15 4.94 -6.45
N ILE A 211 13.24 5.59 -6.03
CA ILE A 211 13.57 6.97 -6.41
C ILE A 211 14.26 7.00 -7.77
N SER A 212 13.67 7.69 -8.74
CA SER A 212 14.21 7.98 -10.08
C SER A 212 14.05 9.48 -10.38
N ALA A 213 14.66 10.29 -9.52
CA ALA A 213 14.56 11.75 -9.56
C ALA A 213 15.96 12.38 -9.69
N GLN A 214 16.01 13.66 -10.08
CA GLN A 214 17.24 14.45 -10.05
C GLN A 214 17.69 14.70 -8.60
N ASP A 215 19.01 14.83 -8.41
CA ASP A 215 19.59 15.22 -7.12
C ASP A 215 19.00 16.55 -6.62
N GLY A 216 18.75 16.63 -5.33
CA GLY A 216 18.14 17.77 -4.64
C GLY A 216 16.61 17.79 -4.62
N LYS A 217 15.94 17.02 -5.50
CA LYS A 217 14.47 17.01 -5.58
C LYS A 217 13.79 16.35 -4.39
N VAL A 218 14.43 15.33 -3.80
CA VAL A 218 13.90 14.68 -2.60
C VAL A 218 14.01 15.62 -1.41
N ALA A 219 15.15 16.31 -1.28
CA ALA A 219 15.37 17.32 -0.26
C ALA A 219 14.41 18.50 -0.40
N ASP A 220 14.17 19.03 -1.62
CA ASP A 220 13.19 20.09 -1.87
C ASP A 220 11.79 19.71 -1.36
N MET A 221 11.34 18.50 -1.70
CA MET A 221 10.04 17.99 -1.26
C MET A 221 9.98 17.84 0.25
N VAL A 222 10.99 17.21 0.87
CA VAL A 222 11.05 17.03 2.32
C VAL A 222 11.10 18.38 3.03
N GLU A 223 12.00 19.28 2.65
CA GLU A 223 12.17 20.61 3.23
C GLU A 223 10.85 21.37 3.26
N SER A 224 10.13 21.36 2.13
CA SER A 224 8.85 22.05 1.98
C SER A 224 7.79 21.62 3.02
N ARG A 225 7.92 20.43 3.59
CA ARG A 225 7.02 19.88 4.61
C ARG A 225 7.69 19.64 5.97
N TRP A 226 9.01 19.77 6.05
CA TRP A 226 9.79 19.51 7.26
C TRP A 226 9.88 20.75 8.14
N LEU A 227 10.04 21.93 7.54
CA LEU A 227 10.18 23.17 8.29
C LEU A 227 8.83 23.69 8.81
N PRO A 228 8.77 24.29 10.02
CA PRO A 228 7.55 24.91 10.52
C PRO A 228 7.11 26.03 9.59
N ARG A 229 5.83 26.10 9.27
CA ARG A 229 5.26 27.20 8.48
C ARG A 229 4.55 28.20 9.38
N THR A 230 4.76 29.47 9.08
CA THR A 230 4.15 30.62 9.75
C THR A 230 2.75 30.96 9.21
N GLU A 231 2.31 30.32 8.11
CA GLU A 231 1.08 30.66 7.41
C GLU A 231 -0.05 29.64 7.67
N GLY A 232 -1.28 30.15 7.84
CA GLY A 232 -2.48 29.40 8.26
C GLY A 232 -3.08 28.43 7.23
N TYR A 233 -2.27 27.79 6.41
CA TYR A 233 -2.72 26.73 5.49
C TYR A 233 -2.75 25.37 6.19
N PRO A 234 -3.76 24.52 5.92
CA PRO A 234 -3.90 23.20 6.54
C PRO A 234 -2.95 22.17 5.91
N LEU A 235 -1.65 22.35 6.10
CA LEU A 235 -0.61 21.38 5.75
C LEU A 235 -0.05 20.77 7.03
N MET A 236 -0.07 19.45 7.13
CA MET A 236 0.61 18.75 8.21
C MET A 236 2.11 18.68 7.92
N GLN A 237 2.90 18.99 8.94
CA GLN A 237 4.34 18.88 8.89
C GLN A 237 4.74 17.39 8.83
N LEU A 238 5.66 17.04 7.93
CA LEU A 238 6.33 15.73 7.96
C LEU A 238 7.01 15.55 9.32
N ARG A 239 6.95 14.34 9.86
CA ARG A 239 7.56 13.93 11.14
C ARG A 239 8.54 12.79 10.94
N THR A 240 8.35 12.00 9.90
CA THR A 240 9.23 10.89 9.57
C THR A 240 9.48 10.84 8.07
N ALA A 241 10.75 10.78 7.70
CA ALA A 241 11.20 10.60 6.32
C ALA A 241 12.25 9.50 6.29
N VAL A 242 11.99 8.40 5.58
CA VAL A 242 12.97 7.33 5.38
C VAL A 242 13.30 7.26 3.90
N MET A 243 14.56 7.47 3.54
CA MET A 243 15.01 7.51 2.15
C MET A 243 16.12 6.47 1.93
N GLY A 244 15.81 5.44 1.15
CA GLY A 244 16.76 4.45 0.65
C GLY A 244 17.06 4.72 -0.81
N PHE A 245 18.23 5.31 -1.09
CA PHE A 245 18.67 5.58 -2.45
C PHE A 245 19.44 4.40 -3.02
N SER A 246 19.19 4.10 -4.29
CA SER A 246 19.88 3.05 -5.02
C SER A 246 21.38 3.36 -5.16
N PRO A 247 22.27 2.38 -5.06
CA PRO A 247 23.73 2.60 -5.10
C PRO A 247 24.21 3.22 -6.42
N ASN A 248 23.45 3.05 -7.49
CA ASN A 248 23.78 3.55 -8.83
C ASN A 248 23.30 4.99 -9.09
N THR A 249 22.67 5.64 -8.11
CA THR A 249 22.10 6.99 -8.26
C THR A 249 22.92 8.03 -7.50
N TYR A 250 23.20 9.16 -8.15
CA TYR A 250 23.93 10.27 -7.52
C TYR A 250 22.94 11.24 -6.87
N HIS A 251 22.79 11.12 -5.55
CA HIS A 251 21.91 11.96 -4.71
C HIS A 251 22.73 12.63 -3.59
N ALA A 252 23.79 13.34 -3.96
CA ALA A 252 24.70 13.93 -2.99
C ALA A 252 24.08 15.15 -2.28
N ASP A 253 23.44 16.05 -3.04
CA ASP A 253 22.74 17.21 -2.48
C ASP A 253 21.60 16.77 -1.56
N ASP A 254 20.81 15.79 -2.00
CA ASP A 254 19.72 15.24 -1.18
C ASP A 254 20.24 14.72 0.16
N ARG A 255 21.30 13.91 0.14
CA ARG A 255 21.89 13.33 1.37
C ARG A 255 22.43 14.40 2.31
N ILE A 256 23.11 15.41 1.78
CA ILE A 256 23.69 16.50 2.58
C ILE A 256 22.57 17.31 3.25
N ARG A 257 21.57 17.75 2.49
CA ARG A 257 20.47 18.58 2.99
C ARG A 257 19.58 17.82 3.98
N LEU A 258 19.20 16.58 3.64
CA LEU A 258 18.43 15.71 4.54
C LEU A 258 19.20 15.39 5.83
N GLY A 259 20.53 15.23 5.75
CA GLY A 259 21.40 15.09 6.91
C GLY A 259 21.36 16.33 7.81
N ALA A 260 21.46 17.53 7.23
CA ALA A 260 21.37 18.79 7.97
C ALA A 260 20.01 18.96 8.67
N PHE A 261 18.90 18.70 7.97
CA PHE A 261 17.55 18.78 8.56
C PHE A 261 17.34 17.83 9.76
N ASN A 262 18.04 16.70 9.78
CA ASN A 262 17.95 15.71 10.85
C ASN A 262 18.72 16.12 12.11
N VAL A 263 19.71 17.02 11.99
CA VAL A 263 20.44 17.60 13.12
C VAL A 263 19.52 18.51 13.92
N ASP A 264 18.74 19.36 13.22
CA ASP A 264 17.82 20.31 13.85
C ASP A 264 16.59 19.63 14.44
N ARG A 265 16.13 18.55 13.80
CA ARG A 265 14.99 17.76 14.26
C ARG A 265 15.13 16.31 13.83
N SER A 266 15.14 15.40 14.81
CA SER A 266 15.20 13.96 14.52
C SER A 266 13.92 13.45 13.84
N GLY A 267 14.09 12.47 12.97
CA GLY A 267 12.99 11.79 12.28
C GLY A 267 13.29 11.47 10.81
N ILE A 268 14.43 11.93 10.29
CA ILE A 268 14.93 11.54 8.98
C ILE A 268 15.89 10.36 9.15
N LYS A 269 15.72 9.32 8.32
CA LYS A 269 16.65 8.20 8.22
C LYS A 269 17.07 8.05 6.77
N LEU A 270 18.38 8.07 6.55
CA LEU A 270 18.98 7.79 5.26
C LEU A 270 19.58 6.39 5.29
N THR A 271 19.31 5.62 4.26
CA THR A 271 19.82 4.27 4.12
C THR A 271 20.44 4.09 2.75
N GLN A 272 21.42 3.19 2.70
CA GLN A 272 22.04 2.74 1.47
C GLN A 272 21.53 1.34 1.17
N LEU A 273 21.09 1.15 -0.07
CA LEU A 273 20.67 -0.12 -0.64
C LEU A 273 21.87 -0.99 -1.04
#